data_AF-A0A0F9DPS8-F1
#
_entry.id   AF-A0A0F9DPS8-F1
#
_cell.length_a   1.000
_cell.length_b   1.000
_cell.length_c   1.000
_cell.angle_alpha   90.00
_cell.angle_beta   90.00
_cell.angle_gamma   90.00
#
_symmetry.space_group_name_H-M   'P 1'
#
loop_
_entity.id
_entity.type
_entity.pdbx_description
1 polymer ?
#
loop_
_entity_poly.entity_id
_entity_poly.type
_entity_poly.pdbx_seq_one_letter_code
_entity_poly.pdbx_strand_id
1 'polypeptide(L)'
;MTRAVVTGIGCMTPIGQDVGEFWGNLTSGRSGIRRISLFDPSDLDCQIAAEVKDWDPTRYMDAKVARRAARFSQFAVAAARQAVDDSGLRIDDSNRDDVAVVMNTGGGGVDVIVSGQKVFLEKGPSRVGPMTVPAMAPNMASAQVAMQLGTHGPTITSVAACAAGSIAPGAMIVAIETSKAQPAARLGDGVVVRVGDKVRTYDPALTAHVSAVAATLARRDRTFRFIRRLMPGGTCESTAYAMFGHTATGLCLPLANYHNMGRGGQIRPEQVHTGDFTSLVKLLTALAADRRRPADTDAELTRRLRTLLRTRRKYL
;
A
#
# COMPACT_ATOMS: atom_id res chain seq x y z
N MET A 1 7.10 5.15 21.39
CA MET A 1 7.33 4.34 20.17
C MET A 1 7.46 2.90 20.58
N THR A 2 6.72 2.00 19.95
CA THR A 2 6.91 0.56 20.11
C THR A 2 8.16 0.16 19.34
N ARG A 3 9.02 -0.69 19.92
CA ARG A 3 10.20 -1.23 19.23
C ARG A 3 9.75 -2.39 18.35
N ALA A 4 10.22 -2.43 17.11
CA ALA A 4 10.04 -3.57 16.21
C ALA A 4 11.29 -4.46 16.25
N VAL A 5 11.10 -5.77 16.10
CA VAL A 5 12.17 -6.77 16.01
C VAL A 5 11.84 -7.74 14.87
N VAL A 6 12.87 -8.33 14.27
CA VAL A 6 12.72 -9.42 13.29
C VAL A 6 12.72 -10.74 14.04
N THR A 7 11.64 -11.50 13.94
CA THR A 7 11.48 -12.78 14.63
C THR A 7 11.52 -13.99 13.71
N GLY A 8 11.32 -13.80 12.40
CA GLY A 8 11.45 -14.88 11.43
C GLY A 8 11.74 -14.34 10.02
N ILE A 9 12.36 -15.18 9.20
CA ILE A 9 12.76 -14.87 7.83
C ILE A 9 12.39 -16.01 6.87
N GLY A 10 12.16 -15.64 5.61
CA GLY A 10 11.83 -16.57 4.55
C GLY A 10 12.20 -16.00 3.20
N CYS A 11 12.54 -16.86 2.23
CA CYS A 11 12.96 -16.39 0.92
C CYS A 11 12.63 -17.37 -0.20
N MET A 12 12.40 -16.81 -1.39
CA MET A 12 12.32 -17.56 -2.64
C MET A 12 13.28 -16.91 -3.64
N THR A 13 14.37 -17.60 -3.98
CA THR A 13 15.44 -17.03 -4.80
C THR A 13 15.96 -18.04 -5.83
N PRO A 14 16.66 -17.59 -6.89
CA PRO A 14 17.29 -18.47 -7.88
C PRO A 14 18.45 -19.34 -7.34
N ILE A 15 18.92 -19.05 -6.13
CA ILE A 15 20.02 -19.77 -5.48
C ILE A 15 19.59 -20.41 -4.15
N GLY A 16 18.29 -20.49 -3.90
CA GLY A 16 17.77 -21.11 -2.69
C GLY A 16 16.28 -20.87 -2.55
N GLN A 17 15.54 -21.94 -2.30
CA GLN A 17 14.10 -21.90 -2.04
C GLN A 17 13.76 -21.87 -0.56
N ASP A 18 14.76 -21.92 0.31
CA ASP A 18 14.68 -21.66 1.74
C ASP A 18 15.91 -20.86 2.21
N VAL A 19 15.86 -20.36 3.44
CA VAL A 19 16.89 -19.49 4.03
C VAL A 19 18.24 -20.20 4.14
N GLY A 20 18.26 -21.48 4.52
CA GLY A 20 19.48 -22.24 4.72
C GLY A 20 20.20 -22.50 3.40
N GLU A 21 19.45 -22.95 2.39
CA GLU A 21 19.94 -23.14 1.03
C GLU A 21 20.44 -21.80 0.46
N PHE A 22 19.62 -20.75 0.53
CA PHE A 22 19.97 -19.41 0.04
C PHE A 22 21.28 -18.92 0.66
N TRP A 23 21.39 -18.97 1.99
CA TRP A 23 22.57 -18.48 2.70
C TRP A 23 23.83 -19.29 2.38
N GLY A 24 23.72 -20.61 2.34
CA GLY A 24 24.85 -21.49 1.97
C GLY A 24 25.32 -21.27 0.53
N ASN A 25 24.39 -21.06 -0.40
CA ASN A 25 24.71 -20.73 -1.80
C ASN A 25 25.36 -19.35 -1.92
N LEU A 26 24.78 -18.35 -1.24
CA LEU A 26 25.24 -16.96 -1.29
C LEU A 26 26.68 -16.84 -0.75
N THR A 27 26.94 -17.39 0.42
CA THR A 27 28.25 -17.32 1.09
C THR A 27 29.35 -18.11 0.39
N SER A 28 28.98 -19.10 -0.42
CA SER A 28 29.92 -19.85 -1.28
C SER A 28 30.05 -19.27 -2.69
N GLY A 29 29.45 -18.11 -2.97
CA GLY A 29 29.58 -17.42 -4.26
C GLY A 29 28.90 -18.14 -5.42
N ARG A 30 27.88 -18.99 -5.15
CA ARG A 30 27.17 -19.71 -6.21
C ARG A 30 26.24 -18.76 -6.97
N SER A 31 26.43 -18.69 -8.28
CA SER A 31 25.57 -17.88 -9.16
C SER A 31 24.31 -18.65 -9.57
N GLY A 32 23.16 -17.97 -9.51
CA GLY A 32 21.87 -18.48 -10.02
C GLY A 32 21.61 -18.18 -11.50
N ILE A 33 22.50 -17.45 -12.17
CA ILE A 33 22.33 -17.06 -13.57
C ILE A 33 22.54 -18.25 -14.49
N ARG A 34 21.57 -18.56 -15.34
CA ARG A 34 21.65 -19.62 -16.36
C ARG A 34 20.99 -19.14 -17.65
N ARG A 35 21.16 -19.89 -18.75
CA ARG A 35 20.35 -19.70 -19.95
C ARG A 35 18.87 -19.84 -19.57
N ILE A 36 18.04 -18.95 -20.08
CA ILE A 36 16.58 -18.96 -19.87
C ILE A 36 16.04 -20.34 -20.25
N SER A 37 15.22 -20.93 -19.38
CA SER A 37 14.62 -22.25 -19.59
C SER A 37 13.09 -22.21 -19.63
N LEU A 38 12.48 -21.09 -19.21
CA LEU A 38 11.02 -20.92 -19.19
C LEU A 38 10.38 -20.75 -20.56
N PHE A 39 11.16 -20.34 -21.57
CA PHE A 39 10.76 -20.21 -22.97
C PHE A 39 12.02 -20.23 -23.86
N ASP A 40 11.87 -20.31 -25.18
CA ASP A 40 13.00 -20.26 -26.12
C ASP A 40 13.55 -18.84 -26.25
N PRO A 41 14.79 -18.56 -25.80
CA PRO A 41 15.35 -17.22 -25.83
C PRO A 41 16.17 -16.94 -27.10
N SER A 42 16.15 -17.82 -28.11
CA SER A 42 17.11 -17.77 -29.23
C SER A 42 17.06 -16.46 -30.04
N ASP A 43 15.90 -15.81 -30.11
CA ASP A 43 15.69 -14.54 -30.80
C ASP A 43 15.92 -13.30 -29.90
N LEU A 44 16.35 -13.48 -28.65
CA LEU A 44 16.61 -12.37 -27.72
C LEU A 44 18.10 -12.02 -27.64
N ASP A 45 18.40 -10.71 -27.58
CA ASP A 45 19.76 -10.20 -27.30
C ASP A 45 20.30 -10.71 -25.96
N CYS A 46 19.43 -10.81 -24.94
CA CYS A 46 19.75 -11.38 -23.64
C CYS A 46 19.08 -12.75 -23.48
N GLN A 47 19.90 -13.80 -23.36
CA GLN A 47 19.44 -15.20 -23.29
C GLN A 47 19.59 -15.82 -21.90
N ILE A 48 19.90 -15.03 -20.88
CA ILE A 48 20.19 -15.48 -19.52
C ILE A 48 19.22 -14.86 -18.51
N ALA A 49 18.90 -15.62 -17.45
CA ALA A 49 18.07 -15.15 -16.35
C ALA A 49 18.45 -15.88 -15.04
N ALA A 50 17.96 -15.33 -13.92
CA ALA A 50 18.03 -15.93 -12.60
C ALA A 50 16.65 -16.56 -12.29
N GLU A 51 16.44 -17.81 -12.70
CA GLU A 51 15.15 -18.50 -12.53
C GLU A 51 15.11 -19.29 -11.22
N VAL A 52 13.99 -19.23 -10.49
CA VAL A 52 13.70 -20.24 -9.45
C VAL A 52 13.37 -21.55 -10.16
N LYS A 53 14.21 -22.56 -9.98
CA LYS A 53 14.09 -23.87 -10.65
C LYS A 53 13.18 -24.81 -9.89
N ASP A 54 12.63 -25.80 -10.61
CA ASP A 54 11.85 -26.91 -10.02
C ASP A 54 10.78 -26.45 -9.03
N TRP A 55 10.14 -25.32 -9.37
CA TRP A 55 9.17 -24.65 -8.51
C TRP A 55 7.86 -25.43 -8.46
N ASP A 56 7.49 -25.86 -7.25
CA ASP A 56 6.21 -26.50 -6.97
C ASP A 56 5.40 -25.69 -5.95
N PRO A 57 4.39 -24.91 -6.39
CA PRO A 57 3.57 -24.10 -5.50
C PRO A 57 2.67 -24.96 -4.59
N THR A 58 2.43 -26.23 -4.91
CA THR A 58 1.50 -27.08 -4.14
C THR A 58 2.03 -27.45 -2.75
N ARG A 59 3.32 -27.21 -2.51
CA ARG A 59 3.95 -27.33 -1.19
C ARG A 59 3.47 -26.27 -0.19
N TYR A 60 2.93 -25.15 -0.68
CA TYR A 60 2.59 -23.98 0.13
C TYR A 60 1.13 -23.55 0.04
N MET A 61 0.36 -24.11 -0.91
CA MET A 61 -1.05 -23.83 -1.08
C MET A 61 -1.74 -25.00 -1.79
N ASP A 62 -3.05 -25.10 -1.68
CA ASP A 62 -3.80 -26.14 -2.38
C ASP A 62 -3.67 -26.01 -3.91
N ALA A 63 -3.77 -27.13 -4.61
CA ALA A 63 -3.58 -27.19 -6.06
C ALA A 63 -4.56 -26.32 -6.86
N LYS A 64 -5.74 -26.00 -6.30
CA LYS A 64 -6.73 -25.15 -6.96
C LYS A 64 -6.34 -23.68 -6.86
N VAL A 65 -5.85 -23.22 -5.71
CA VAL A 65 -5.29 -21.88 -5.55
C VAL A 65 -4.00 -21.74 -6.34
N ALA A 66 -3.08 -22.71 -6.27
CA ALA A 66 -1.82 -22.70 -7.01
C ALA A 66 -2.02 -22.43 -8.51
N ARG A 67 -3.00 -23.10 -9.14
CA ARG A 67 -3.32 -22.93 -10.57
C ARG A 67 -3.88 -21.56 -10.93
N ARG A 68 -4.48 -20.86 -9.97
CA ARG A 68 -5.16 -19.57 -10.17
C ARG A 68 -4.28 -18.39 -9.77
N ALA A 69 -3.27 -18.61 -8.94
CA ALA A 69 -2.32 -17.59 -8.52
C ALA A 69 -1.23 -17.40 -9.59
N ALA A 70 -0.86 -16.15 -9.85
CA ALA A 70 0.32 -15.83 -10.64
C ALA A 70 1.60 -16.24 -9.91
N ARG A 71 2.68 -16.49 -10.66
CA ARG A 71 3.93 -16.99 -10.08
C ARG A 71 4.52 -16.08 -8.99
N PHE A 72 4.38 -14.75 -9.15
CA PHE A 72 4.88 -13.80 -8.16
C PHE A 72 4.17 -13.91 -6.79
N SER A 73 2.85 -14.13 -6.78
CA SER A 73 2.09 -14.28 -5.54
C SER A 73 2.28 -15.66 -4.92
N GLN A 74 2.54 -16.69 -5.74
CA GLN A 74 2.96 -18.00 -5.23
C GLN A 74 4.26 -17.91 -4.43
N PHE A 75 5.28 -17.20 -4.95
CA PHE A 75 6.52 -16.97 -4.22
C PHE A 75 6.32 -16.16 -2.94
N ALA A 76 5.45 -15.15 -2.98
CA ALA A 76 5.11 -14.35 -1.79
C ALA A 76 4.53 -15.23 -0.67
N VAL A 77 3.60 -16.14 -0.99
CA VAL A 77 3.03 -17.08 -0.02
C VAL A 77 4.09 -18.01 0.56
N ALA A 78 4.96 -18.57 -0.30
CA ALA A 78 6.00 -19.49 0.14
C ALA A 78 7.00 -18.83 1.10
N ALA A 79 7.51 -17.64 0.74
CA ALA A 79 8.41 -16.87 1.59
C ALA A 79 7.73 -16.44 2.91
N ALA A 80 6.46 -16.04 2.86
CA ALA A 80 5.72 -15.64 4.05
C ALA A 80 5.47 -16.82 5.01
N ARG A 81 5.14 -18.01 4.48
CA ARG A 81 5.00 -19.22 5.30
C ARG A 81 6.31 -19.58 5.99
N GLN A 82 7.44 -19.58 5.27
CA GLN A 82 8.75 -19.80 5.88
C GLN A 82 9.03 -18.81 7.01
N ALA A 83 8.76 -17.52 6.81
CA ALA A 83 8.99 -16.50 7.83
C ALA A 83 8.10 -16.67 9.07
N VAL A 84 6.82 -17.04 8.88
CA VAL A 84 5.91 -17.33 10.00
C VAL A 84 6.35 -18.57 10.76
N ASP A 85 6.70 -19.64 10.05
CA ASP A 85 7.17 -20.90 10.65
C ASP A 85 8.47 -20.70 11.44
N ASP A 86 9.45 -19.97 10.88
CA ASP A 86 10.71 -19.60 11.53
C ASP A 86 10.49 -18.75 12.80
N SER A 87 9.48 -17.88 12.78
CA SER A 87 9.14 -17.05 13.95
C SER A 87 8.44 -17.80 15.08
N GLY A 88 7.89 -18.98 14.82
CA GLY A 88 7.03 -19.71 15.74
C GLY A 88 5.69 -19.02 16.04
N LEU A 89 5.33 -17.95 15.32
CA LEU A 89 4.06 -17.25 15.50
C LEU A 89 2.90 -18.15 15.07
N ARG A 90 2.01 -18.44 16.02
CA ARG A 90 0.73 -19.10 15.74
C ARG A 90 -0.34 -18.05 15.50
N ILE A 91 -0.95 -18.08 14.32
CA ILE A 91 -2.04 -17.17 13.93
C ILE A 91 -3.36 -17.90 14.14
N ASP A 92 -4.22 -17.34 14.98
CA ASP A 92 -5.54 -17.89 15.30
C ASP A 92 -6.56 -16.78 15.59
N ASP A 93 -7.77 -17.16 16.00
CA ASP A 93 -8.86 -16.21 16.28
C ASP A 93 -8.52 -15.17 17.37
N SER A 94 -7.51 -15.42 18.22
CA SER A 94 -7.11 -14.50 19.28
C SER A 94 -6.23 -13.34 18.79
N ASN A 95 -5.56 -13.48 17.64
CA ASN A 95 -4.58 -12.49 17.17
C ASN A 95 -4.65 -12.17 15.66
N ARG A 96 -5.46 -12.85 14.86
CA ARG A 96 -5.49 -12.65 13.39
C ARG A 96 -5.81 -11.23 12.94
N ASP A 97 -6.56 -10.47 13.75
CA ASP A 97 -6.90 -9.07 13.47
C ASP A 97 -5.71 -8.12 13.74
N ASP A 98 -4.72 -8.57 14.54
CA ASP A 98 -3.51 -7.84 14.89
C ASP A 98 -2.31 -8.16 13.98
N VAL A 99 -2.46 -9.14 13.06
CA VAL A 99 -1.41 -9.51 12.11
C VAL A 99 -1.64 -8.79 10.78
N ALA A 100 -0.73 -7.87 10.45
CA ALA A 100 -0.73 -7.16 9.17
C ALA A 100 0.14 -7.89 8.13
N VAL A 101 -0.26 -7.81 6.87
CA VAL A 101 0.50 -8.33 5.72
C VAL A 101 0.88 -7.18 4.80
N VAL A 102 2.17 -6.95 4.64
CA VAL A 102 2.71 -5.92 3.75
C VAL A 102 3.71 -6.54 2.80
N MET A 103 3.30 -6.76 1.54
CA MET A 103 4.14 -7.30 0.47
C MET A 103 4.22 -6.30 -0.66
N ASN A 104 5.41 -6.17 -1.25
CA ASN A 104 5.63 -5.21 -2.32
C ASN A 104 6.01 -5.93 -3.61
N THR A 105 5.62 -5.38 -4.76
CA THR A 105 5.94 -5.94 -6.07
C THR A 105 6.21 -4.84 -7.08
N GLY A 106 7.13 -5.07 -8.01
CA GLY A 106 7.41 -4.14 -9.10
C GLY A 106 6.42 -4.30 -10.26
N GLY A 107 6.23 -5.53 -10.75
CA GLY A 107 5.48 -5.82 -11.98
C GLY A 107 4.16 -6.57 -11.79
N GLY A 108 3.87 -7.11 -10.60
CA GLY A 108 2.70 -7.99 -10.41
C GLY A 108 2.73 -9.22 -11.32
N GLY A 109 1.55 -9.66 -11.79
CA GLY A 109 1.42 -10.85 -12.64
C GLY A 109 1.55 -10.56 -14.13
N VAL A 110 2.74 -10.10 -14.55
CA VAL A 110 3.04 -9.84 -15.98
C VAL A 110 2.83 -11.08 -16.84
N ASP A 111 3.18 -12.25 -16.32
CA ASP A 111 2.94 -13.56 -16.95
C ASP A 111 1.45 -13.81 -17.25
N VAL A 112 0.58 -13.40 -16.33
CA VAL A 112 -0.87 -13.49 -16.48
C VAL A 112 -1.39 -12.49 -17.51
N ILE A 113 -0.85 -11.29 -17.56
CA ILE A 113 -1.20 -10.28 -18.57
C ILE A 113 -0.86 -10.81 -19.97
N VAL A 114 0.36 -11.30 -20.17
CA VAL A 114 0.83 -11.78 -21.47
C VAL A 114 0.01 -12.98 -21.95
N SER A 115 -0.22 -13.96 -21.09
CA SER A 115 -1.03 -15.14 -21.43
C SER A 115 -2.51 -14.79 -21.67
N GLY A 116 -3.08 -13.90 -20.84
CA GLY A 116 -4.45 -13.41 -21.00
C GLY A 116 -4.65 -12.64 -22.31
N GLN A 117 -3.71 -11.77 -22.68
CA GLN A 117 -3.75 -11.03 -23.93
C GLN A 117 -3.63 -11.95 -25.15
N LYS A 118 -2.75 -12.97 -25.08
CA LYS A 118 -2.65 -13.97 -26.15
C LYS A 118 -3.98 -14.69 -26.38
N VAL A 119 -4.64 -15.13 -25.30
CA VAL A 119 -5.98 -15.76 -25.38
C VAL A 119 -7.02 -14.81 -25.96
N PHE A 120 -7.01 -13.54 -25.54
CA PHE A 120 -7.92 -12.51 -26.06
C PHE A 120 -7.77 -12.34 -27.59
N LEU A 121 -6.54 -12.21 -28.08
CA LEU A 121 -6.25 -11.96 -29.49
C LEU A 121 -6.54 -13.19 -30.38
N GLU A 122 -6.19 -14.38 -29.91
CA GLU A 122 -6.34 -15.61 -30.70
C GLU A 122 -7.74 -16.21 -30.64
N LYS A 123 -8.44 -16.07 -29.50
CA LYS A 123 -9.67 -16.82 -29.20
C LYS A 123 -10.85 -15.93 -28.82
N GLY A 124 -10.64 -14.61 -28.75
CA GLY A 124 -11.66 -13.63 -28.43
C GLY A 124 -11.90 -13.43 -26.93
N PRO A 125 -12.60 -12.34 -26.55
CA PRO A 125 -12.79 -11.91 -25.17
C PRO A 125 -13.49 -12.93 -24.27
N SER A 126 -14.45 -13.69 -24.82
CA SER A 126 -15.22 -14.68 -24.06
C SER A 126 -14.39 -15.87 -23.55
N ARG A 127 -13.15 -16.03 -24.06
CA ARG A 127 -12.24 -17.10 -23.67
C ARG A 127 -11.22 -16.69 -22.62
N VAL A 128 -11.12 -15.40 -22.29
CA VAL A 128 -10.25 -14.91 -21.22
C VAL A 128 -10.77 -15.41 -19.88
N GLY A 129 -9.89 -15.98 -19.05
CA GLY A 129 -10.27 -16.53 -17.76
C GLY A 129 -10.81 -15.45 -16.82
N PRO A 130 -11.89 -15.71 -16.06
CA PRO A 130 -12.43 -14.73 -15.10
C PRO A 130 -11.44 -14.39 -13.97
N MET A 131 -10.47 -15.28 -13.72
CA MET A 131 -9.41 -15.08 -12.74
C MET A 131 -8.23 -14.25 -13.27
N THR A 132 -8.23 -13.82 -14.53
CA THR A 132 -7.09 -13.08 -15.11
C THR A 132 -6.82 -11.78 -14.34
N VAL A 133 -7.86 -10.97 -14.09
CA VAL A 133 -7.72 -9.71 -13.34
C VAL A 133 -7.31 -9.97 -11.88
N PRO A 134 -8.01 -10.87 -11.12
CA PRO A 134 -7.56 -11.23 -9.77
C PRO A 134 -6.22 -11.93 -9.69
N ALA A 135 -5.65 -12.47 -10.77
CA ALA A 135 -4.34 -13.12 -10.72
C ALA A 135 -3.21 -12.15 -11.09
N MET A 136 -3.46 -11.21 -12.01
CA MET A 136 -2.44 -10.25 -12.45
C MET A 136 -2.24 -9.09 -11.47
N ALA A 137 -3.27 -8.74 -10.67
CA ALA A 137 -3.26 -7.53 -9.87
C ALA A 137 -2.09 -7.51 -8.86
N PRO A 138 -1.29 -6.43 -8.80
CA PRO A 138 -0.10 -6.37 -7.94
C PRO A 138 -0.37 -6.67 -6.46
N ASN A 139 -1.53 -6.26 -5.95
CA ASN A 139 -1.93 -6.47 -4.56
C ASN A 139 -2.15 -7.94 -4.17
N MET A 140 -2.14 -8.84 -5.14
CA MET A 140 -2.38 -10.26 -4.92
C MET A 140 -1.24 -10.96 -4.21
N ALA A 141 -0.04 -10.38 -4.14
CA ALA A 141 1.00 -10.87 -3.23
C ALA A 141 0.51 -10.81 -1.78
N SER A 142 0.13 -9.62 -1.29
CA SER A 142 -0.36 -9.45 0.08
C SER A 142 -1.69 -10.18 0.31
N ALA A 143 -2.62 -10.11 -0.65
CA ALA A 143 -3.92 -10.75 -0.49
C ALA A 143 -3.81 -12.28 -0.41
N GLN A 144 -2.96 -12.91 -1.23
CA GLN A 144 -2.75 -14.36 -1.14
C GLN A 144 -2.07 -14.74 0.16
N VAL A 145 -1.05 -14.00 0.61
CA VAL A 145 -0.42 -14.25 1.91
C VAL A 145 -1.46 -14.17 3.04
N ALA A 146 -2.28 -13.12 3.06
CA ALA A 146 -3.30 -12.94 4.08
C ALA A 146 -4.33 -14.08 4.08
N MET A 147 -4.84 -14.48 2.91
CA MET A 147 -5.78 -15.60 2.78
C MET A 147 -5.15 -16.94 3.21
N GLN A 148 -3.87 -17.17 2.88
CA GLN A 148 -3.19 -18.42 3.17
C GLN A 148 -2.75 -18.55 4.63
N LEU A 149 -2.49 -17.44 5.30
CA LEU A 149 -2.13 -17.37 6.72
C LEU A 149 -3.34 -17.13 7.64
N GLY A 150 -4.50 -16.78 7.09
CA GLY A 150 -5.72 -16.50 7.87
C GLY A 150 -5.69 -15.15 8.61
N THR A 151 -4.92 -14.18 8.13
CA THR A 151 -4.79 -12.85 8.77
C THR A 151 -5.91 -11.92 8.33
N HIS A 152 -6.41 -11.11 9.26
CA HIS A 152 -7.49 -10.13 9.04
C HIS A 152 -7.06 -8.69 9.27
N GLY A 153 -5.84 -8.47 9.79
CA GLY A 153 -5.26 -7.15 9.93
C GLY A 153 -4.99 -6.47 8.58
N PRO A 154 -4.40 -5.25 8.62
CA PRO A 154 -4.12 -4.48 7.43
C PRO A 154 -3.36 -5.27 6.37
N THR A 155 -3.90 -5.33 5.15
CA THR A 155 -3.28 -6.01 4.00
C THR A 155 -2.95 -4.97 2.94
N ILE A 156 -1.66 -4.69 2.77
CA ILE A 156 -1.18 -3.55 1.96
C ILE A 156 -0.15 -4.02 0.95
N THR A 157 -0.19 -3.39 -0.22
CA THR A 157 0.82 -3.58 -1.25
C THR A 157 1.33 -2.25 -1.74
N SER A 158 2.65 -2.10 -1.75
CA SER A 158 3.33 -1.00 -2.44
C SER A 158 3.87 -1.47 -3.80
N VAL A 159 3.73 -0.60 -4.79
CA VAL A 159 4.26 -0.80 -6.15
C VAL A 159 5.14 0.40 -6.49
N ALA A 160 6.44 0.20 -6.48
CA ALA A 160 7.43 1.25 -6.74
C ALA A 160 8.67 0.72 -7.50
N ALA A 161 8.45 -0.12 -8.52
CA ALA A 161 9.51 -0.72 -9.33
C ALA A 161 10.61 -1.39 -8.47
N CYS A 162 11.90 -1.16 -8.74
CA CYS A 162 13.00 -1.71 -7.95
C CYS A 162 13.02 -1.21 -6.49
N ALA A 163 12.43 -0.03 -6.24
CA ALA A 163 12.27 0.51 -4.89
C ALA A 163 11.02 -0.03 -4.18
N ALA A 164 10.24 -0.94 -4.79
CA ALA A 164 9.04 -1.50 -4.17
C ALA A 164 9.34 -2.09 -2.79
N GLY A 165 10.50 -2.73 -2.60
CA GLY A 165 10.92 -3.27 -1.29
C GLY A 165 11.23 -2.22 -0.21
N SER A 166 11.27 -0.93 -0.53
CA SER A 166 11.73 0.12 0.38
C SER A 166 10.92 1.41 0.22
N ILE A 167 10.20 1.80 1.27
CA ILE A 167 9.81 3.19 1.46
C ILE A 167 10.96 3.87 2.20
N ALA A 168 11.45 5.00 1.68
CA ALA A 168 12.58 5.70 2.29
C ALA A 168 12.31 5.97 3.79
N PRO A 169 13.27 5.68 4.69
CA PRO A 169 13.15 6.05 6.09
C PRO A 169 12.84 7.53 6.23
N GLY A 170 11.77 7.87 6.97
CA GLY A 170 11.31 9.25 7.11
C GLY A 170 10.50 9.80 5.93
N ALA A 171 10.14 8.97 4.94
CA ALA A 171 9.17 9.36 3.93
C ALA A 171 7.84 9.75 4.59
N MET A 172 7.30 10.87 4.12
CA MET A 172 5.97 11.34 4.50
C MET A 172 4.95 10.73 3.56
N ILE A 173 3.89 10.17 4.13
CA ILE A 173 2.88 9.45 3.37
C ILE A 173 1.57 10.22 3.47
N VAL A 174 1.06 10.62 2.30
CA VAL A 174 -0.30 11.17 2.18
C VAL A 174 -1.12 10.15 1.41
N ALA A 175 -1.90 9.32 2.10
CA ALA A 175 -2.81 8.39 1.43
C ALA A 175 -3.94 9.18 0.76
N ILE A 176 -4.29 8.84 -0.46
CA ILE A 176 -5.39 9.48 -1.19
C ILE A 176 -6.46 8.43 -1.40
N GLU A 177 -7.65 8.69 -0.88
CA GLU A 177 -8.73 7.71 -0.84
C GLU A 177 -10.06 8.36 -1.20
N THR A 178 -11.02 7.49 -1.52
CA THR A 178 -12.43 7.85 -1.56
C THR A 178 -13.13 7.31 -0.31
N SER A 179 -14.20 7.95 0.14
CA SER A 179 -15.02 7.43 1.23
C SER A 179 -16.47 7.81 1.05
N LYS A 180 -17.38 7.01 1.60
CA LYS A 180 -18.81 7.36 1.63
C LYS A 180 -19.00 8.75 2.25
N ALA A 181 -19.80 9.60 1.60
CA ALA A 181 -20.26 10.83 2.23
C ALA A 181 -21.01 10.49 3.53
N GLN A 182 -20.52 11.03 4.63
CA GLN A 182 -21.08 10.82 5.97
C GLN A 182 -21.47 12.18 6.57
N PRO A 183 -22.19 12.24 7.70
CA PRO A 183 -22.43 13.51 8.37
C PRO A 183 -21.16 14.34 8.62
N ALA A 184 -20.00 13.67 8.73
CA ALA A 184 -18.68 14.27 8.89
C ALA A 184 -18.13 14.97 7.62
N ALA A 185 -18.55 14.59 6.42
CA ALA A 185 -18.10 15.16 5.15
C ALA A 185 -19.17 15.00 4.06
N ARG A 186 -19.74 16.10 3.57
CA ARG A 186 -20.76 16.11 2.53
C ARG A 186 -20.14 16.41 1.16
N LEU A 187 -20.86 16.04 0.11
CA LEU A 187 -20.51 16.47 -1.25
C LEU A 187 -20.56 17.99 -1.34
N GLY A 188 -19.54 18.60 -1.93
CA GLY A 188 -19.42 20.05 -2.08
C GLY A 188 -18.66 20.74 -0.94
N ASP A 189 -18.37 20.04 0.16
CA ASP A 189 -17.55 20.59 1.25
C ASP A 189 -16.07 20.72 0.85
N GLY A 190 -15.67 20.15 -0.29
CA GLY A 190 -14.31 20.12 -0.78
C GLY A 190 -13.54 18.87 -0.35
N VAL A 191 -12.22 18.88 -0.60
CA VAL A 191 -11.34 17.78 -0.21
C VAL A 191 -11.24 17.69 1.31
N VAL A 192 -11.27 16.47 1.85
CA VAL A 192 -11.14 16.23 3.29
C VAL A 192 -9.69 15.99 3.63
N VAL A 193 -9.10 16.87 4.45
CA VAL A 193 -7.85 16.60 5.15
C VAL A 193 -8.19 15.75 6.37
N ARG A 194 -7.87 14.45 6.30
CA ARG A 194 -8.16 13.50 7.39
C ARG A 194 -7.19 13.71 8.53
N VAL A 195 -7.72 13.83 9.75
CA VAL A 195 -6.89 13.90 10.97
C VAL A 195 -6.77 12.56 11.68
N GLY A 196 -7.41 11.54 11.13
CA GLY A 196 -7.51 10.20 11.69
C GLY A 196 -8.68 9.44 11.08
N ASP A 197 -8.86 8.24 11.58
CA ASP A 197 -9.90 7.31 11.19
C ASP A 197 -10.53 6.58 12.39
N LYS A 198 -11.18 5.44 12.16
CA LYS A 198 -11.80 4.64 13.23
C LYS A 198 -10.78 4.16 14.28
N VAL A 199 -9.54 3.95 13.87
CA VAL A 199 -8.52 3.26 14.68
C VAL A 199 -7.63 4.26 15.40
N ARG A 200 -7.22 5.35 14.74
CA ARG A 200 -6.28 6.31 15.33
C ARG A 200 -6.33 7.71 14.72
N THR A 201 -5.72 8.64 15.43
CA THR A 201 -5.32 9.92 14.87
C THR A 201 -4.02 9.80 14.06
N TYR A 202 -3.89 10.66 13.06
CA TYR A 202 -2.74 10.75 12.16
C TYR A 202 -1.70 11.71 12.67
N ASP A 203 -0.54 11.73 11.99
CA ASP A 203 0.59 12.54 12.42
C ASP A 203 0.20 14.03 12.52
N PRO A 204 0.35 14.65 13.71
CA PRO A 204 -0.12 16.01 13.94
C PRO A 204 0.68 17.04 13.13
N ALA A 205 1.98 16.81 12.90
CA ALA A 205 2.80 17.73 12.13
C ALA A 205 2.45 17.68 10.65
N LEU A 206 2.30 16.49 10.08
CA LEU A 206 1.92 16.33 8.68
C LEU A 206 0.49 16.80 8.41
N THR A 207 -0.47 16.51 9.30
CA THR A 207 -1.84 17.04 9.18
C THR A 207 -1.86 18.57 9.27
N ALA A 208 -1.05 19.18 10.14
CA ALA A 208 -0.92 20.63 10.23
C ALA A 208 -0.32 21.24 8.97
N HIS A 209 0.74 20.63 8.43
CA HIS A 209 1.36 21.04 7.17
C HIS A 209 0.34 21.04 6.01
N VAL A 210 -0.34 19.91 5.80
CA VAL A 210 -1.35 19.78 4.74
C VAL A 210 -2.47 20.82 4.91
N SER A 211 -2.91 21.04 6.16
CA SER A 211 -3.92 22.06 6.46
C SER A 211 -3.44 23.49 6.17
N ALA A 212 -2.17 23.79 6.44
CA ALA A 212 -1.59 25.10 6.18
C ALA A 212 -1.45 25.39 4.67
N VAL A 213 -1.09 24.38 3.88
CA VAL A 213 -1.09 24.46 2.41
C VAL A 213 -2.51 24.70 1.89
N ALA A 214 -3.49 23.92 2.35
CA ALA A 214 -4.89 24.09 1.99
C ALA A 214 -5.43 25.48 2.36
N ALA A 215 -5.14 25.98 3.57
CA ALA A 215 -5.55 27.32 3.99
C ALA A 215 -4.90 28.43 3.15
N THR A 216 -3.67 28.24 2.70
CA THR A 216 -2.99 29.19 1.80
C THR A 216 -3.64 29.19 0.41
N LEU A 217 -3.98 28.01 -0.10
CA LEU A 217 -4.69 27.86 -1.36
C LEU A 217 -6.09 28.49 -1.31
N ALA A 218 -6.85 28.26 -0.23
CA ALA A 218 -8.18 28.85 -0.02
C ALA A 218 -8.19 30.38 0.01
N ARG A 219 -7.09 31.01 0.48
CA ARG A 219 -6.94 32.48 0.45
C ARG A 219 -6.68 33.02 -0.95
N ARG A 220 -6.04 32.23 -1.83
CA ARG A 220 -5.64 32.64 -3.18
C ARG A 220 -6.69 32.29 -4.23
N ASP A 221 -7.44 31.22 -4.00
CA ASP A 221 -8.44 30.70 -4.92
C ASP A 221 -9.79 30.53 -4.20
N ARG A 222 -10.75 31.41 -4.51
CA ARG A 222 -12.09 31.40 -3.88
C ARG A 222 -12.92 30.18 -4.27
N THR A 223 -12.55 29.48 -5.34
CA THR A 223 -13.22 28.24 -5.80
C THR A 223 -12.71 27.00 -5.05
N PHE A 224 -11.55 27.08 -4.40
CA PHE A 224 -11.02 25.99 -3.60
C PHE A 224 -11.79 25.83 -2.29
N ARG A 225 -12.15 24.59 -1.97
CA ARG A 225 -12.82 24.20 -0.73
C ARG A 225 -12.08 23.02 -0.10
N PHE A 226 -11.97 23.04 1.22
CA PHE A 226 -11.47 21.91 1.98
C PHE A 226 -12.09 21.91 3.37
N ILE A 227 -12.14 20.73 3.98
CA ILE A 227 -12.48 20.56 5.38
C ILE A 227 -11.40 19.73 6.09
N ARG A 228 -11.22 19.97 7.38
CA ARG A 228 -10.34 19.17 8.24
C ARG A 228 -11.18 18.38 9.22
N ARG A 229 -11.20 17.05 9.09
CA ARG A 229 -12.13 16.19 9.86
C ARG A 229 -11.54 14.83 10.23
N LEU A 230 -12.02 14.30 11.35
CA LEU A 230 -11.88 12.89 11.71
C LEU A 230 -12.89 12.10 10.87
N MET A 231 -12.45 11.02 10.23
CA MET A 231 -13.30 10.18 9.37
C MET A 231 -13.50 8.80 10.02
N PRO A 232 -14.41 8.65 11.01
CA PRO A 232 -14.50 7.45 11.86
C PRO A 232 -15.18 6.25 11.18
N GLY A 233 -15.65 6.40 9.94
CA GLY A 233 -16.45 5.41 9.24
C GLY A 233 -15.70 4.19 8.71
N GLY A 234 -14.37 4.17 8.76
CA GLY A 234 -13.52 3.09 8.26
C GLY A 234 -12.06 3.24 8.68
N THR A 235 -11.21 2.33 8.23
CA THR A 235 -9.76 2.35 8.44
C THR A 235 -9.09 2.72 7.12
N CYS A 236 -8.11 3.63 7.18
CA CYS A 236 -7.41 4.16 6.01
C CYS A 236 -5.97 3.62 5.95
N GLU A 237 -5.39 3.55 4.76
CA GLU A 237 -4.06 2.99 4.51
C GLU A 237 -2.97 3.72 5.31
N SER A 238 -3.20 5.01 5.62
CA SER A 238 -2.35 5.81 6.51
C SER A 238 -2.22 5.21 7.91
N THR A 239 -3.24 4.51 8.42
CA THR A 239 -3.17 3.85 9.73
C THR A 239 -2.07 2.81 9.77
N ALA A 240 -1.98 1.98 8.74
CA ALA A 240 -0.96 0.95 8.67
C ALA A 240 0.43 1.57 8.51
N TYR A 241 0.60 2.55 7.61
CA TYR A 241 1.88 3.25 7.48
C TYR A 241 2.32 3.89 8.80
N ALA A 242 1.39 4.51 9.53
CA ALA A 242 1.64 5.07 10.85
C ALA A 242 1.94 3.99 11.92
N MET A 243 1.42 2.76 11.78
CA MET A 243 1.78 1.62 12.65
C MET A 243 3.21 1.15 12.38
N PHE A 244 3.67 1.22 11.14
CA PHE A 244 5.06 0.94 10.75
C PHE A 244 6.02 2.12 10.96
N GLY A 245 5.61 3.14 11.71
CA GLY A 245 6.49 4.24 12.12
C GLY A 245 6.68 5.35 11.08
N HIS A 246 5.92 5.33 9.98
CA HIS A 246 5.94 6.44 9.02
C HIS A 246 5.11 7.63 9.50
N THR A 247 5.57 8.83 9.14
CA THR A 247 4.78 10.07 9.25
C THR A 247 3.69 10.01 8.17
N ALA A 248 2.46 9.65 8.56
CA ALA A 248 1.37 9.41 7.62
C ALA A 248 0.12 10.23 7.95
N THR A 249 -0.59 10.66 6.89
CA THR A 249 -1.92 11.28 6.93
C THR A 249 -2.71 10.94 5.67
N GLY A 250 -4.01 11.26 5.62
CA GLY A 250 -4.86 11.00 4.46
C GLY A 250 -5.54 12.24 3.89
N LEU A 251 -5.77 12.23 2.58
CA LEU A 251 -6.74 13.05 1.86
C LEU A 251 -7.89 12.16 1.42
N CYS A 252 -9.11 12.62 1.64
CA CYS A 252 -10.31 11.86 1.29
C CYS A 252 -11.22 12.67 0.37
N LEU A 253 -11.73 11.99 -0.64
CA LEU A 253 -12.77 12.49 -1.54
C LEU A 253 -14.12 11.85 -1.19
N PRO A 254 -15.12 12.63 -0.73
CA PRO A 254 -16.44 12.10 -0.43
C PRO A 254 -17.16 11.61 -1.69
N LEU A 255 -17.75 10.42 -1.64
CA LEU A 255 -18.56 9.84 -2.70
C LEU A 255 -20.04 9.84 -2.34
N ALA A 256 -20.90 10.12 -3.31
CA ALA A 256 -22.35 10.08 -3.15
C ALA A 256 -22.86 8.66 -2.85
N ASN A 257 -22.25 7.69 -3.52
CA ASN A 257 -22.54 6.27 -3.42
C ASN A 257 -21.21 5.51 -3.47
N TYR A 258 -20.88 4.88 -2.34
CA TYR A 258 -19.63 4.17 -2.13
C TYR A 258 -19.81 2.68 -2.48
N HIS A 259 -18.79 2.05 -3.07
CA HIS A 259 -18.85 0.68 -3.61
C HIS A 259 -19.96 0.49 -4.63
N ASN A 260 -20.23 1.51 -5.44
CA ASN A 260 -21.34 1.51 -6.40
C ASN A 260 -22.73 1.29 -5.76
N MET A 261 -22.89 1.46 -4.45
CA MET A 261 -24.18 1.21 -3.78
C MET A 261 -24.97 2.50 -3.58
N GLY A 262 -26.01 2.68 -4.40
CA GLY A 262 -26.95 3.80 -4.31
C GLY A 262 -27.91 3.70 -3.11
N ARG A 263 -28.75 4.72 -2.93
CA ARG A 263 -29.84 4.67 -1.93
C ARG A 263 -30.78 3.50 -2.23
N GLY A 264 -31.12 2.73 -1.20
CA GLY A 264 -31.99 1.56 -1.33
C GLY A 264 -31.30 0.30 -1.86
N GLY A 265 -29.97 0.23 -1.87
CA GLY A 265 -29.23 -1.00 -2.20
C GLY A 265 -29.11 -1.31 -3.70
N GLN A 266 -29.45 -0.38 -4.57
CA GLN A 266 -29.30 -0.53 -6.01
C GLN A 266 -27.86 -0.23 -6.45
N ILE A 267 -27.32 -1.05 -7.36
CA ILE A 267 -26.01 -0.80 -7.99
C ILE A 267 -26.12 0.42 -8.91
N ARG A 268 -25.23 1.40 -8.76
CA ARG A 268 -25.12 2.63 -9.55
C ARG A 268 -23.66 3.04 -9.75
N PRO A 269 -23.29 3.75 -10.82
CA PRO A 269 -21.95 4.33 -10.97
C PRO A 269 -21.59 5.22 -9.78
N GLU A 270 -20.38 5.10 -9.24
CA GLU A 270 -19.92 6.00 -8.17
C GLU A 270 -19.91 7.44 -8.66
N GLN A 271 -20.40 8.36 -7.82
CA GLN A 271 -20.49 9.77 -8.14
C GLN A 271 -19.66 10.60 -7.17
N VAL A 272 -18.97 11.58 -7.74
CA VAL A 272 -18.18 12.56 -7.02
C VAL A 272 -18.61 13.97 -7.40
N HIS A 273 -18.55 14.90 -6.46
CA HIS A 273 -18.74 16.31 -6.75
C HIS A 273 -17.51 16.88 -7.46
N THR A 274 -17.70 17.49 -8.64
CA THR A 274 -16.59 17.99 -9.48
C THR A 274 -15.74 19.06 -8.77
N GLY A 275 -16.36 19.88 -7.91
CA GLY A 275 -15.65 20.85 -7.09
C GLY A 275 -14.74 20.22 -6.03
N ASP A 276 -15.13 19.06 -5.48
CA ASP A 276 -14.34 18.36 -4.46
C ASP A 276 -13.13 17.70 -5.12
N PHE A 277 -13.35 17.06 -6.28
CA PHE A 277 -12.28 16.47 -7.08
C PHE A 277 -11.28 17.54 -7.56
N THR A 278 -11.78 18.66 -8.07
CA THR A 278 -10.93 19.79 -8.48
C THR A 278 -10.13 20.34 -7.29
N SER A 279 -10.74 20.43 -6.11
CA SER A 279 -10.04 20.85 -4.90
C SER A 279 -8.95 19.85 -4.49
N LEU A 280 -9.22 18.55 -4.55
CA LEU A 280 -8.21 17.51 -4.30
C LEU A 280 -7.00 17.69 -5.24
N VAL A 281 -7.23 17.81 -6.55
CA VAL A 281 -6.15 18.01 -7.53
C VAL A 281 -5.35 19.27 -7.23
N LYS A 282 -6.02 20.41 -6.96
CA LYS A 282 -5.33 21.66 -6.62
C LYS A 282 -4.49 21.53 -5.34
N LEU A 283 -5.00 20.84 -4.32
CA LEU A 283 -4.26 20.60 -3.08
C LEU A 283 -3.04 19.70 -3.31
N LEU A 284 -3.17 18.64 -4.09
CA LEU A 284 -2.06 17.75 -4.44
C LEU A 284 -0.96 18.50 -5.18
N THR A 285 -1.32 19.33 -6.18
CA THR A 285 -0.36 20.17 -6.90
C THR A 285 0.33 21.17 -5.97
N ALA A 286 -0.42 21.79 -5.06
CA ALA A 286 0.16 22.73 -4.09
C ALA A 286 1.10 22.03 -3.09
N LEU A 287 0.77 20.83 -2.62
CA LEU A 287 1.62 20.01 -1.76
C LEU A 287 2.90 19.58 -2.46
N ALA A 288 2.81 19.15 -3.71
CA ALA A 288 3.98 18.75 -4.50
C ALA A 288 4.93 19.93 -4.77
N ALA A 289 4.39 21.15 -4.88
CA ALA A 289 5.18 22.38 -5.04
C ALA A 289 5.74 22.93 -3.71
N ASP A 290 5.20 22.50 -2.56
CA ASP A 290 5.61 22.99 -1.25
C ASP A 290 6.91 22.32 -0.80
N ARG A 291 7.97 23.12 -0.59
CA ARG A 291 9.28 22.63 -0.18
C ARG A 291 9.50 22.64 1.34
N ARG A 292 8.52 23.08 2.13
CA ARG A 292 8.62 23.19 3.60
C ARG A 292 8.47 21.81 4.24
N ARG A 293 9.22 21.52 5.30
CA ARG A 293 9.00 20.28 6.08
C ARG A 293 7.81 20.46 7.04
N PRO A 294 7.12 19.39 7.45
CA PRO A 294 6.04 19.50 8.43
C PRO A 294 6.46 20.06 9.79
N ALA A 295 7.73 19.89 10.17
CA ALA A 295 8.28 20.51 11.37
C ALA A 295 8.45 22.04 11.23
N ASP A 296 8.50 22.58 10.02
CA ASP A 296 8.71 24.01 9.76
C ASP A 296 7.41 24.82 9.80
N THR A 297 6.25 24.17 9.86
CA THR A 297 4.96 24.86 9.65
C THR A 297 4.47 25.68 10.82
N ASP A 298 5.13 25.61 11.98
CA ASP A 298 4.76 26.41 13.14
C ASP A 298 5.93 27.16 13.77
N ALA A 299 6.75 27.77 12.91
CA ALA A 299 7.77 28.74 13.34
C ALA A 299 7.16 29.87 14.18
N GLU A 300 5.88 30.20 13.96
CA GLU A 300 5.17 31.23 14.71
C GLU A 300 4.75 30.78 16.10
N LEU A 301 4.13 29.61 16.28
CA LEU A 301 3.88 29.06 17.62
C LEU A 301 5.19 28.80 18.35
N THR A 302 6.21 28.26 17.68
CA THR A 302 7.53 28.05 18.27
C THR A 302 8.12 29.37 18.78
N ARG A 303 8.04 30.43 17.97
CA ARG A 303 8.44 31.78 18.37
C ARG A 303 7.59 32.29 19.53
N ARG A 304 6.27 32.11 19.49
CA ARG A 304 5.34 32.56 20.54
C ARG A 304 5.57 31.83 21.86
N LEU A 305 5.77 30.52 21.84
CA LEU A 305 6.11 29.68 22.99
C LEU A 305 7.48 30.04 23.55
N ARG A 306 8.49 30.31 22.70
CA ARG A 306 9.80 30.82 23.15
C ARG A 306 9.68 32.20 23.79
N THR A 307 8.87 33.10 23.23
CA THR A 307 8.58 34.42 23.82
C THR A 307 7.87 34.27 25.17
N LEU A 308 6.87 33.40 25.26
CA LEU A 308 6.14 33.09 26.50
C LEU A 308 7.07 32.48 27.55
N LEU A 309 7.93 31.53 27.17
CA LEU A 309 8.92 30.93 28.06
C LEU A 309 9.91 31.99 28.57
N ARG A 310 10.41 32.88 27.71
CA ARG A 310 11.29 33.99 28.12
C ARG A 310 10.60 34.98 29.06
N THR A 311 9.37 35.38 28.74
CA THR A 311 8.60 36.34 29.54
C THR A 311 8.09 35.75 30.85
N ARG A 312 7.89 34.43 30.93
CA ARG A 312 7.42 33.74 32.14
C ARG A 312 8.52 33.11 32.98
N ARG A 313 9.75 32.98 32.47
CA ARG A 313 10.93 32.52 33.21
C ARG A 313 11.25 33.32 34.47
N LYS A 314 10.78 34.57 34.55
CA LYS A 314 10.90 35.42 35.74
C LYS A 314 9.94 35.06 36.89
N TYR A 315 9.04 34.10 36.66
CA TYR A 315 8.08 33.57 37.63
C TYR A 315 8.33 32.09 37.98
N LEU A 316 9.40 31.51 37.46
CA LEU A 316 9.93 30.17 37.80
C LEU A 316 11.23 30.36 38.57
#